data_AF-A0A3M2B6K1-F1
#
_entry.id   AF-A0A3M2B6K1-F1
#
_cell.length_a   1.000
_cell.length_b   1.000
_cell.length_c   1.000
_cell.angle_alpha   90.00
_cell.angle_beta   90.00
_cell.angle_gamma   90.00
#
_symmetry.space_group_name_H-M   'P 1'
#
loop_
_entity.id
_entity.type
_entity.pdbx_description
1 polymer ?
#
loop_
_entity_poly.entity_id
_entity_poly.type
_entity_poly.pdbx_seq_one_letter_code
_entity_poly.pdbx_strand_id
1 'polypeptide(L)'
;MEHLRALVDYGVIGFLFFLSFLSFARSIERWMYYKRIDVYSFKSRQELELELTKGLTLIATVASNAPYIGLLGTVLGIMLTFYE
;
A
#
# COMPACT_ATOMS: atom_id res chain seq x y z
N MET A 1 24.92 12.91 -13.23
CA MET A 1 23.57 12.44 -13.58
C MET A 1 23.32 11.05 -13.00
N GLU A 2 24.34 10.19 -12.90
CA GLU A 2 24.29 8.90 -12.18
C GLU A 2 23.70 8.94 -10.75
N HIS A 3 24.07 9.91 -9.92
CA HIS A 3 23.51 10.02 -8.55
C HIS A 3 22.00 10.29 -8.54
N LEU A 4 21.48 11.02 -9.53
CA LEU A 4 20.07 11.32 -9.65
C LEU A 4 19.28 10.08 -10.10
N ARG A 5 19.84 9.30 -11.04
CA ARG A 5 19.28 8.01 -11.46
C ARG A 5 19.20 7.02 -10.30
N ALA A 6 20.30 6.87 -9.55
CA ALA A 6 20.33 6.01 -8.37
C ALA A 6 19.31 6.46 -7.31
N LEU A 7 19.18 7.77 -7.07
CA LEU A 7 18.19 8.30 -6.12
C LEU A 7 16.75 7.96 -6.54
N VAL A 8 16.43 8.09 -7.83
CA VAL A 8 15.10 7.77 -8.37
C VAL A 8 14.82 6.27 -8.24
N ASP A 9 15.74 5.42 -8.68
CA ASP A 9 15.57 3.96 -8.65
C ASP A 9 15.41 3.44 -7.22
N TYR A 10 16.35 3.78 -6.33
CA TYR A 10 16.29 3.36 -4.93
C TYR A 10 15.18 4.05 -4.15
N GLY A 11 14.82 5.28 -4.50
CA GLY A 11 13.72 6.02 -3.88
C GLY A 11 12.37 5.37 -4.15
N VAL A 12 12.09 5.02 -5.42
CA VAL A 12 10.84 4.36 -5.81
C VAL A 12 10.76 2.96 -5.20
N ILE A 13 11.83 2.17 -5.28
CA ILE A 13 11.89 0.83 -4.68
C ILE A 13 11.71 0.90 -3.17
N GLY A 14 12.40 1.82 -2.49
CA GLY A 14 12.31 2.00 -1.05
C GLY A 14 10.90 2.42 -0.60
N PHE A 15 10.26 3.33 -1.35
CA PHE A 15 8.89 3.75 -1.08
C PHE A 15 7.89 2.61 -1.29
N LEU A 16 8.00 1.84 -2.38
CA LEU A 16 7.16 0.66 -2.61
C LEU A 16 7.35 -0.41 -1.54
N PHE A 17 8.58 -0.63 -1.09
CA PHE A 17 8.89 -1.55 0.00
C PHE A 17 8.23 -1.09 1.31
N PHE A 18 8.30 0.20 1.63
CA PHE A 18 7.63 0.79 2.78
C PHE A 18 6.10 0.61 2.72
N LEU A 19 5.48 0.90 1.58
CA LEU A 19 4.04 0.70 1.37
C LEU A 19 3.64 -0.78 1.48
N SER A 20 4.46 -1.68 0.95
CA SER A 20 4.27 -3.14 1.07
C SER A 20 4.28 -3.58 2.53
N PHE A 21 5.27 -3.13 3.31
CA PHE A 21 5.35 -3.40 4.74
C PHE A 21 4.11 -2.89 5.50
N LEU A 22 3.67 -1.67 5.21
CA LEU A 22 2.51 -1.08 5.87
C LEU A 22 1.21 -1.84 5.52
N SER A 23 1.03 -2.20 4.25
CA SER A 23 -0.11 -3.00 3.79
C SER A 23 -0.12 -4.40 4.41
N PHE A 24 1.04 -5.04 4.50
CA PHE A 24 1.20 -6.36 5.10
C PHE A 24 0.91 -6.35 6.60
N ALA A 25 1.44 -5.38 7.34
CA ALA A 25 1.17 -5.21 8.77
C ALA A 25 -0.33 -5.03 9.05
N ARG A 26 -1.02 -4.18 8.27
CA ARG A 26 -2.48 -3.98 8.37
C ARG A 26 -3.26 -5.23 7.97
N SER A 27 -2.77 -6.01 7.00
CA SER A 27 -3.40 -7.27 6.61
C SER A 27 -3.36 -8.31 7.73
N ILE A 28 -2.25 -8.40 8.47
CA ILE A 28 -2.13 -9.30 9.63
C ILE A 28 -3.09 -8.88 10.75
N GLU A 29 -3.10 -7.60 11.12
CA GLU A 29 -4.03 -7.05 12.12
C GLU A 29 -5.47 -7.42 11.77
N ARG A 30 -5.84 -7.26 10.50
CA ARG A 30 -7.19 -7.60 10.02
C ARG A 30 -7.51 -9.07 10.10
N TRP A 31 -6.59 -9.94 9.70
CA TRP A 31 -6.79 -11.38 9.80
C TRP A 31 -7.01 -11.80 11.25
N MET A 32 -6.20 -11.30 12.18
CA MET A 32 -6.36 -11.60 13.60
C MET A 32 -7.71 -11.13 14.15
N TYR A 33 -8.18 -9.95 13.75
CA TYR A 33 -9.48 -9.44 14.16
C TYR A 33 -10.63 -10.29 13.61
N TYR A 34 -10.61 -10.67 12.32
CA TYR A 34 -11.68 -11.51 11.75
C TYR A 34 -11.79 -12.88 12.42
N LYS A 35 -10.69 -13.41 12.99
CA LYS A 35 -10.74 -14.66 13.77
C LYS A 35 -11.40 -14.50 15.15
N ARG A 36 -11.46 -13.29 15.71
CA ARG A 36 -11.89 -13.03 17.09
C ARG A 36 -13.22 -12.30 17.20
N ILE A 37 -13.72 -11.72 16.11
CA ILE A 37 -14.95 -10.96 16.11
C ILE A 37 -16.18 -11.86 16.35
N ASP A 38 -17.07 -11.43 17.24
CA ASP A 38 -18.39 -12.02 17.40
C ASP A 38 -19.42 -11.15 16.66
N VAL A 39 -19.98 -11.67 15.56
CA VAL A 39 -20.97 -10.96 14.74
C VAL A 39 -22.31 -10.74 15.47
N TYR A 40 -22.60 -11.52 16.52
CA TYR A 40 -23.86 -11.42 17.26
C TYR A 40 -23.83 -10.35 18.36
N SER A 41 -22.67 -9.80 18.71
CA SER A 41 -22.55 -8.76 19.74
C SER A 41 -22.92 -7.35 19.25
N PHE A 42 -23.13 -7.17 17.95
CA PHE A 42 -23.38 -5.85 17.35
C PHE A 42 -24.87 -5.51 17.29
N LYS A 43 -25.23 -4.27 17.65
CA LYS A 43 -26.62 -3.81 17.72
C LYS A 43 -27.21 -3.47 16.36
N SER A 44 -26.37 -3.08 15.41
CA SER A 44 -26.78 -2.69 14.06
C SER A 44 -25.84 -3.25 13.00
N ARG A 45 -26.39 -3.50 11.81
CA ARG A 45 -25.62 -3.97 10.66
C ARG A 45 -24.56 -2.95 10.21
N GLN A 46 -24.85 -1.66 10.31
CA GLN A 46 -23.93 -0.60 9.93
C GLN A 46 -22.68 -0.55 10.81
N GLU A 47 -22.85 -0.77 12.13
CA GLU A 47 -21.73 -0.82 13.07
C GLU A 47 -20.80 -2.00 12.79
N LEU A 48 -21.39 -3.16 12.49
CA LEU A 48 -20.65 -4.35 12.06
C LEU A 48 -19.89 -4.10 10.74
N GLU A 49 -20.54 -3.52 9.73
CA GLU A 49 -19.90 -3.21 8.45
C GLU A 49 -18.73 -2.23 8.61
N LEU A 50 -18.87 -1.22 9.46
CA LEU A 50 -17.81 -0.24 9.76
C LEU A 50 -16.60 -0.91 10.39
N GLU A 51 -16.81 -1.79 11.37
CA GLU A 51 -15.72 -2.52 12.04
C GLU A 51 -15.07 -3.59 11.16
N LEU A 52 -15.83 -4.22 10.26
CA LEU A 52 -15.31 -5.19 9.29
C LEU A 52 -14.48 -4.52 8.18
N THR A 53 -14.84 -3.30 7.78
CA THR A 53 -14.17 -2.56 6.69
C THR A 53 -13.02 -1.68 7.16
N LYS A 54 -12.93 -1.43 8.47
CA LYS A 54 -11.89 -0.62 9.10
C LYS A 54 -10.49 -1.08 8.68
N GLY A 55 -9.72 -0.17 8.08
CA GLY A 55 -8.34 -0.43 7.65
C GLY A 55 -8.21 -1.10 6.27
N LEU A 56 -9.29 -1.66 5.70
CA LEU A 56 -9.28 -2.19 4.33
C LEU A 56 -9.07 -1.09 3.29
N THR A 57 -9.56 0.13 3.55
CA THR A 57 -9.36 1.29 2.67
C THR A 57 -7.89 1.57 2.44
N LEU A 58 -7.04 1.45 3.48
CA LEU A 58 -5.60 1.67 3.34
C LEU A 58 -4.98 0.63 2.42
N ILE A 59 -5.31 -0.65 2.61
CA ILE A 59 -4.84 -1.75 1.76
C ILE A 59 -5.30 -1.52 0.31
N ALA A 60 -6.56 -1.14 0.11
CA ALA A 60 -7.12 -0.86 -1.21
C ALA A 60 -6.43 0.32 -1.90
N THR A 61 -6.18 1.43 -1.18
CA THR A 61 -5.47 2.59 -1.70
C THR A 61 -4.03 2.25 -2.06
N VAL A 62 -3.32 1.49 -1.23
CA VAL A 62 -1.94 1.06 -1.55
C VAL A 62 -1.94 0.14 -2.76
N ALA A 63 -2.84 -0.84 -2.81
CA ALA A 63 -2.93 -1.80 -3.91
C ALA A 63 -3.27 -1.12 -5.25
N SER A 64 -4.16 -0.13 -5.26
CA SER A 64 -4.53 0.59 -6.49
C SER A 64 -3.46 1.57 -6.96
N ASN A 65 -2.69 2.17 -6.03
CA ASN A 65 -1.72 3.23 -6.39
C ASN A 65 -0.28 2.74 -6.55
N ALA A 66 0.11 1.62 -5.93
CA ALA A 66 1.46 1.06 -6.07
C ALA A 66 1.89 0.83 -7.53
N PRO A 67 1.02 0.34 -8.45
CA PRO A 67 1.38 0.19 -9.86
C PRO A 67 1.75 1.52 -10.52
N TYR A 68 1.03 2.61 -10.21
CA TYR A 68 1.31 3.94 -10.77
C TYR A 68 2.64 4.50 -10.27
N ILE A 69 2.99 4.25 -9.01
CA ILE A 69 4.29 4.63 -8.46
C ILE A 69 5.42 3.86 -9.15
N GLY A 70 5.25 2.56 -9.37
CA GLY A 70 6.21 1.74 -10.10
C GLY A 70 6.38 2.22 -11.55
N LEU A 71 5.27 2.47 -12.24
CA LEU A 71 5.28 3.02 -13.60
C LEU A 71 6.01 4.37 -13.64
N LEU A 72 5.72 5.28 -12.70
CA LEU A 72 6.40 6.57 -12.58
C LEU A 72 7.91 6.41 -12.44
N GLY A 73 8.37 5.44 -11.63
CA GLY A 73 9.79 5.12 -11.51
C GLY A 73 10.40 4.69 -12.84
N THR A 74 9.73 3.80 -13.58
CA THR A 74 10.22 3.36 -14.90
C THR A 74 10.30 4.51 -15.90
N VAL A 75 9.30 5.41 -15.93
CA VAL A 75 9.29 6.58 -16.82
C VAL A 75 10.44 7.53 -16.47
N LEU A 76 10.64 7.84 -15.18
CA LEU A 76 11.75 8.70 -14.75
C LEU A 76 13.11 8.08 -15.07
N GLY A 77 13.29 6.77 -14.86
CA GLY A 77 14.52 6.07 -15.17
C GLY A 77 14.86 6.10 -16.67
N ILE A 78 13.85 5.91 -17.52
CA ILE A 78 13.99 6.05 -18.99
C ILE A 78 14.36 7.48 -19.36
N MET A 79 13.62 8.49 -18.84
CA MET A 79 13.91 9.90 -19.16
C MET A 79 15.35 10.29 -18.77
N LEU A 80 15.83 9.85 -17.60
CA LEU A 80 17.20 10.12 -17.16
C LEU A 80 18.24 9.43 -18.06
N THR A 81 17.95 8.22 -18.54
CA THR A 81 18.85 7.49 -19.46
C THR A 81 18.98 8.19 -20.81
N PHE A 82 17.93 8.86 -21.30
CA PHE A 82 17.96 9.61 -22.55
C PHE A 82 18.43 11.06 -22.41
N TYR A 83 18.57 11.55 -21.18
CA TYR A 83 19.09 12.89 -20.89
C TYR A 83 20.62 12.89 -20.71
N GLU A 84 21.21 11.73 -20.44
CA GLU A 84 22.66 11.46 -20.57
C GLU A 84 23.06 11.24 -22.03
#